data_AF-A0A956Y4L7-F1
#
_entry.id   AF-A0A956Y4L7-F1
#
_cell.length_a   1.000
_cell.length_b   1.000
_cell.length_c   1.000
_cell.angle_alpha   90.00
_cell.angle_beta   90.00
_cell.angle_gamma   90.00
#
_symmetry.space_group_name_H-M   'P 1'
#
loop_
_entity.id
_entity.type
_entity.pdbx_description
1 polymer ?
#
loop_
_entity_poly.entity_id
_entity_poly.type
_entity_poly.pdbx_seq_one_letter_code
_entity_poly.pdbx_strand_id
1 'polypeptide(L)'
;MHQLYYQPHGFWFGDCMPFYHDGKFYLYHQRDNRNPAPFGEPFGWALACTTDFVKYDDFGEVLPRGGDDAQDQFIFAGSVFEAQGMFYAFYTGYNRDYPKQGKASQVLMIATSSDLINCEKTSEKL
;
A
#
# COMPACT_ATOMS: atom_id res chain seq x y z
N MET A 1 9.24 -18.75 -22.07
CA MET A 1 8.04 -17.90 -21.88
C MET A 1 8.58 -16.52 -21.49
N HIS A 2 8.27 -15.45 -22.23
CA HIS A 2 8.72 -14.10 -21.86
C HIS A 2 7.66 -13.49 -20.93
N GLN A 3 8.08 -13.03 -19.75
CA GLN A 3 7.21 -12.33 -18.81
C GLN A 3 7.31 -10.84 -19.09
N LEU A 4 6.24 -10.29 -19.68
CA LEU A 4 6.19 -8.88 -20.09
C LEU A 4 5.69 -7.97 -18.95
N TYR A 5 4.80 -8.48 -18.11
CA TYR A 5 4.18 -7.72 -17.03
C TYR A 5 4.80 -8.09 -15.68
N TYR A 6 5.00 -7.09 -14.84
CA TYR A 6 5.29 -7.32 -13.44
C TYR A 6 4.14 -8.11 -12.80
N GLN A 7 4.48 -9.24 -12.17
CA GLN A 7 3.52 -10.08 -11.48
C GLN A 7 4.18 -10.60 -10.19
N PRO A 8 3.74 -10.15 -9.00
CA PRO A 8 4.27 -10.67 -7.75
C PRO A 8 3.90 -12.14 -7.57
N HIS A 9 4.84 -12.95 -7.11
CA HIS A 9 4.61 -14.39 -6.95
C HIS A 9 3.59 -14.67 -5.84
N GLY A 10 2.55 -15.44 -6.14
CA GLY A 10 1.55 -15.87 -5.16
C GLY A 10 0.47 -14.84 -4.82
N PHE A 11 0.49 -13.66 -5.45
CA PHE A 11 -0.46 -12.59 -5.19
C PHE A 11 -1.08 -12.04 -6.48
N TRP A 12 -2.27 -11.47 -6.34
CA TRP A 12 -2.85 -10.62 -7.35
C TRP A 12 -2.41 -9.18 -7.11
N PHE A 13 -1.91 -8.55 -8.16
CA PHE A 13 -1.55 -7.14 -8.16
C PHE A 13 -2.86 -6.32 -8.18
N GLY A 14 -3.13 -5.59 -7.11
CA GLY A 14 -4.30 -4.72 -6.98
C GLY A 14 -4.03 -3.30 -7.47
N ASP A 15 -4.67 -2.31 -6.84
CA ASP A 15 -4.49 -0.92 -7.20
C ASP A 15 -3.01 -0.49 -7.04
N CYS A 16 -2.54 0.35 -7.96
CA CYS A 16 -1.19 0.92 -7.95
C CYS A 16 -1.24 2.38 -7.52
N MET A 17 -0.34 2.77 -6.62
CA MET A 17 -0.13 4.14 -6.16
C MET A 17 1.28 4.57 -6.59
N PRO A 18 1.48 5.01 -7.84
CA PRO A 18 2.81 5.31 -8.36
C PRO A 18 3.36 6.64 -7.86
N PHE A 19 4.67 6.70 -7.66
CA PHE A 19 5.41 7.93 -7.35
C PHE A 19 6.74 7.95 -8.09
N TYR A 20 7.17 9.10 -8.58
CA TYR A 20 8.45 9.26 -9.27
C TYR A 20 9.34 10.21 -8.47
N HIS A 21 10.58 9.79 -8.23
CA HIS A 21 11.58 10.59 -7.53
C HIS A 21 12.99 10.17 -7.97
N ASP A 22 13.85 11.14 -8.24
CA ASP A 22 15.27 10.94 -8.58
C ASP A 22 15.55 9.84 -9.63
N GLY A 23 14.81 9.86 -10.74
CA GLY A 23 15.04 8.94 -11.85
C GLY A 23 14.45 7.53 -11.65
N LYS A 24 13.74 7.30 -10.55
CA LYS A 24 13.15 5.99 -10.20
C LYS A 24 11.64 6.12 -9.97
N PHE A 25 10.90 5.13 -10.44
CA PHE A 25 9.48 4.95 -10.14
C PHE A 25 9.32 3.99 -8.97
N TYR A 26 8.52 4.40 -7.99
CA TYR A 26 8.10 3.65 -6.81
C TYR A 26 6.64 3.26 -7.01
N LEU A 27 6.40 2.00 -7.33
CA LEU A 27 5.08 1.47 -7.61
C LEU A 27 4.55 0.75 -6.36
N TYR A 28 4.02 1.53 -5.43
CA TYR A 28 3.28 0.95 -4.31
C TYR A 28 2.04 0.26 -4.85
N HIS A 29 1.68 -0.89 -4.30
CA HIS A 29 0.54 -1.67 -4.77
C HIS A 29 -0.02 -2.58 -3.70
N GLN A 30 -1.28 -2.94 -3.86
CA GLN A 30 -1.92 -3.94 -3.02
C GLN A 30 -1.58 -5.36 -3.51
N ARG A 31 -1.51 -6.31 -2.57
CA ARG A 31 -1.32 -7.72 -2.86
C ARG A 31 -2.41 -8.54 -2.19
N ASP A 32 -3.38 -9.00 -2.98
CA ASP A 32 -4.43 -9.89 -2.51
C ASP A 32 -4.06 -11.35 -2.80
N ASN A 33 -4.04 -12.19 -1.77
CA ASN A 33 -3.81 -13.63 -1.91
C ASN A 33 -5.07 -14.41 -2.33
N ARG A 34 -6.24 -13.75 -2.34
CA ARG A 34 -7.58 -14.30 -2.59
C ARG A 34 -7.90 -15.50 -1.71
N ASN A 35 -7.49 -15.45 -0.45
CA ASN A 35 -7.75 -16.48 0.54
C ASN A 35 -8.60 -15.91 1.71
N PRO A 36 -9.91 -16.18 1.79
CA PRO A 36 -10.76 -16.82 0.81
C PRO A 36 -11.06 -15.91 -0.39
N ALA A 37 -11.51 -16.47 -1.51
CA ALA A 37 -12.02 -15.68 -2.62
C ALA A 37 -13.44 -15.14 -2.28
N PRO A 38 -13.91 -14.04 -2.88
CA PRO A 38 -13.28 -13.23 -3.93
C PRO A 38 -12.30 -12.16 -3.43
N PHE A 39 -12.26 -11.91 -2.12
CA PHE A 39 -11.44 -10.88 -1.47
C PHE A 39 -10.79 -11.48 -0.23
N GLY A 40 -9.45 -11.53 -0.24
CA GLY A 40 -8.67 -12.36 0.67
C GLY A 40 -8.44 -11.79 2.06
N GLU A 41 -7.31 -12.21 2.63
CA GLU A 41 -6.86 -11.76 3.95
C GLU A 41 -6.49 -10.26 3.91
N PRO A 42 -6.48 -9.60 5.07
CA PRO A 42 -6.08 -8.21 5.11
C PRO A 42 -4.64 -7.98 4.65
N PHE A 43 -4.41 -6.88 3.93
CA PHE A 43 -3.15 -6.56 3.26
C PHE A 43 -2.73 -5.10 3.49
N GLY A 44 -1.41 -4.87 3.44
CA GLY A 44 -0.78 -3.56 3.34
C GLY A 44 -0.45 -3.15 1.90
N TRP A 45 0.41 -2.13 1.76
CA TRP A 45 1.03 -1.82 0.47
C TRP A 45 2.41 -2.47 0.36
N ALA A 46 2.61 -3.16 -0.76
CA ALA A 46 3.91 -3.59 -1.24
C ALA A 46 4.53 -2.59 -2.19
N LEU A 47 5.84 -2.69 -2.44
CA LEU A 47 6.57 -1.81 -3.33
C LEU A 47 7.36 -2.59 -4.39
N ALA A 48 7.24 -2.15 -5.63
CA ALA A 48 8.17 -2.50 -6.70
C ALA A 48 8.77 -1.22 -7.29
N CYS A 49 10.08 -1.20 -7.50
CA CYS A 49 10.77 -0.07 -8.10
C CYS A 49 11.24 -0.38 -9.51
N THR A 50 11.23 0.62 -10.39
CA THR A 50 11.76 0.49 -11.75
C THR A 50 12.29 1.81 -12.28
N THR A 51 13.23 1.75 -13.22
CA THR A 51 13.70 2.91 -13.99
C THR A 51 13.28 2.85 -15.45
N ASP A 52 12.75 1.73 -15.93
CA ASP A 52 12.52 1.45 -17.35
C ASP A 52 11.20 0.74 -17.67
N PHE A 53 10.39 0.38 -16.66
CA PHE A 53 9.17 -0.42 -16.79
C PHE A 53 9.36 -1.81 -17.43
N VAL A 54 10.59 -2.32 -17.42
CA VAL A 54 10.93 -3.66 -17.91
C VAL A 54 11.53 -4.49 -16.77
N LYS A 55 12.42 -3.91 -15.98
CA LYS A 55 13.04 -4.54 -14.81
C LYS A 55 12.47 -3.95 -13.54
N TYR A 56 12.15 -4.82 -12.59
CA TYR A 56 11.53 -4.44 -11.33
C TYR A 56 12.31 -5.02 -10.16
N ASP A 57 12.62 -4.17 -9.19
CA ASP A 57 13.12 -4.56 -7.87
C ASP A 57 11.93 -4.66 -6.93
N ASP A 58 11.65 -5.86 -6.40
CA ASP A 58 10.53 -6.12 -5.50
C ASP A 58 10.99 -6.00 -4.03
N PHE A 59 10.38 -5.09 -3.28
CA PHE A 59 10.69 -4.83 -1.87
C PHE A 59 9.73 -5.52 -0.91
N GLY A 60 8.71 -6.23 -1.41
CA GLY A 60 7.66 -6.79 -0.57
C GLY A 60 6.79 -5.72 0.08
N GLU A 61 6.14 -6.08 1.19
CA GLU A 61 5.28 -5.18 1.96
C GLU A 61 6.12 -4.11 2.68
N VAL A 62 5.83 -2.83 2.42
CA VAL A 62 6.56 -1.67 2.98
C VAL A 62 5.69 -0.82 3.91
N LEU A 63 4.37 -0.84 3.68
CA LEU A 63 3.38 -0.25 4.59
C LEU A 63 2.48 -1.39 5.07
N PRO A 64 2.80 -2.03 6.20
CA PRO A 64 2.08 -3.21 6.67
C PRO A 64 0.68 -2.84 7.15
N ARG A 65 -0.27 -3.75 7.01
CA ARG A 65 -1.61 -3.59 7.61
C ARG A 65 -1.59 -3.45 9.13
N GLY A 66 -2.71 -2.99 9.70
CA GLY A 66 -2.99 -3.08 11.13
C GLY A 66 -3.52 -4.46 11.55
N GLY A 67 -3.71 -4.63 12.87
CA GLY A 67 -4.40 -5.79 13.45
C GLY A 67 -5.90 -5.81 13.16
N ASP A 68 -6.62 -6.84 13.61
CA ASP A 68 -8.06 -6.97 13.36
C ASP A 68 -8.91 -5.87 14.03
N ASP A 69 -8.41 -5.32 15.14
CA ASP A 69 -9.03 -4.20 15.85
C ASP A 69 -8.47 -2.82 15.42
N ALA A 70 -7.65 -2.76 14.37
CA ALA A 70 -7.08 -1.52 13.87
C ALA A 70 -7.92 -0.96 12.72
N GLN A 71 -7.99 0.37 12.60
CA GLN A 71 -8.75 1.05 11.54
C GLN A 71 -8.27 0.67 10.13
N ASP A 72 -6.99 0.36 10.00
CA ASP A 72 -6.29 -0.04 8.79
C ASP A 72 -6.03 -1.54 8.77
N GLN A 73 -6.98 -2.35 9.25
CA GLN A 73 -6.96 -3.81 9.07
C GLN A 73 -6.63 -4.16 7.62
N PHE A 74 -7.23 -3.43 6.66
CA PHE A 74 -6.81 -3.37 5.27
C PHE A 74 -6.31 -1.96 4.95
N ILE A 75 -5.29 -1.86 4.10
CA ILE A 75 -4.80 -0.59 3.56
C ILE A 75 -5.20 -0.51 2.09
N PHE A 76 -6.25 0.26 1.81
CA PHE A 76 -6.77 0.49 0.48
C PHE A 76 -6.01 1.58 -0.27
N ALA A 77 -6.45 1.87 -1.48
CA ALA A 77 -5.77 2.78 -2.41
C ALA A 77 -5.60 4.18 -1.82
N GLY A 78 -4.71 4.93 -2.45
CA GLY A 78 -4.25 6.22 -1.95
C GLY A 78 -3.27 6.88 -2.90
N SER A 79 -2.42 7.74 -2.37
CA SER A 79 -1.40 8.45 -3.13
C SER A 79 -0.17 8.76 -2.28
N VAL A 80 0.95 9.01 -2.95
CA VAL A 80 2.21 9.41 -2.32
C VAL A 80 2.61 10.77 -2.86
N PHE A 81 3.05 11.67 -1.98
CA PHE A 81 3.62 12.96 -2.40
C PHE A 81 4.76 13.39 -1.47
N GLU A 82 5.59 14.30 -1.97
CA GLU A 82 6.69 14.91 -1.23
C GLU A 82 6.29 16.30 -0.75
N ALA A 83 6.57 16.61 0.51
CA ALA A 83 6.44 17.95 1.07
C ALA A 83 7.47 18.17 2.18
N GLN A 84 8.09 19.36 2.21
CA GLN A 84 9.00 19.77 3.29
C GLN A 84 10.15 18.75 3.56
N GLY A 85 10.65 18.07 2.52
CA GLY A 85 11.73 17.08 2.63
C GLY A 85 11.30 15.73 3.24
N MET A 86 9.99 15.47 3.32
CA MET A 86 9.39 14.22 3.77
C MET A 86 8.43 13.68 2.71
N PHE A 87 8.31 12.36 2.63
CA PHE A 87 7.31 11.71 1.78
C PHE A 87 6.10 11.30 2.63
N TYR A 88 4.91 11.49 2.07
CA TYR A 88 3.65 11.20 2.71
C TYR A 88 2.86 10.22 1.86
N ALA A 89 2.50 9.08 2.46
CA ALA A 89 1.55 8.13 1.90
C ALA A 89 0.17 8.37 2.54
N PHE A 90 -0.75 8.90 1.76
CA PHE A 90 -2.15 9.01 2.14
C PHE A 90 -2.86 7.76 1.66
N TYR A 91 -3.55 7.05 2.55
CA TYR A 91 -4.22 5.80 2.23
C TYR A 91 -5.56 5.69 2.93
N THR A 92 -6.45 4.87 2.36
CA THR A 92 -7.71 4.56 3.01
C THR A 92 -7.50 3.38 3.97
N GLY A 93 -7.57 3.63 5.27
CA GLY A 93 -7.62 2.58 6.28
C GLY A 93 -9.02 1.97 6.32
N TYR A 94 -9.14 0.67 6.07
CA TYR A 94 -10.40 -0.05 6.11
C TYR A 94 -10.43 -1.12 7.22
N ASN A 95 -11.48 -1.10 8.03
CA ASN A 95 -11.80 -2.19 8.96
C ASN A 95 -13.20 -2.74 8.64
N ARG A 96 -13.27 -4.05 8.38
CA ARG A 96 -14.51 -4.71 7.93
C ARG A 96 -15.55 -4.88 9.03
N ASP A 97 -15.13 -4.90 10.30
CA ASP A 97 -16.00 -5.16 11.45
C ASP A 97 -16.47 -3.88 12.15
N TYR A 98 -15.82 -2.75 11.88
CA TYR A 98 -16.18 -1.44 12.42
C TYR A 98 -17.63 -0.99 12.18
N PRO A 99 -18.25 -1.24 11.01
CA PRO A 99 -19.66 -0.92 10.82
C PRO A 99 -20.59 -1.57 11.83
N LYS A 100 -20.31 -2.81 12.25
CA LYS A 100 -21.10 -3.53 13.26
C LYS A 100 -20.95 -2.92 14.65
N GLN A 101 -19.88 -2.15 14.87
CA GLN A 101 -19.59 -1.43 16.11
C GLN A 101 -20.05 0.05 16.04
N GLY A 102 -20.70 0.49 14.96
CA GLY A 102 -21.10 1.89 14.77
C GLY A 102 -19.95 2.84 14.44
N LYS A 103 -18.79 2.31 13.99
CA LYS A 103 -17.63 3.09 13.55
C LYS A 103 -17.59 3.17 12.01
N ALA A 104 -16.92 4.20 11.48
CA ALA A 104 -16.67 4.30 10.05
C ALA A 104 -15.76 3.14 9.59
N SER A 105 -16.17 2.41 8.56
CA SER A 105 -15.33 1.34 8.00
C SER A 105 -14.10 1.88 7.30
N GLN A 106 -14.21 3.03 6.64
CA GLN A 106 -13.14 3.64 5.86
C GLN A 106 -12.83 5.03 6.41
N VAL A 107 -11.56 5.32 6.65
CA VAL A 107 -11.08 6.67 6.96
C VAL A 107 -9.76 6.93 6.24
N LEU A 108 -9.47 8.21 5.98
CA LEU A 108 -8.19 8.63 5.42
C LEU A 108 -7.12 8.60 6.53
N MET A 109 -5.99 7.99 6.23
CA MET A 109 -4.85 7.83 7.15
C MET A 109 -3.54 8.23 6.45
N ILE A 110 -2.51 8.49 7.24
CA ILE A 110 -1.20 8.96 6.76
C ILE A 110 -0.10 8.04 7.29
N ALA A 111 0.88 7.78 6.43
CA ALA A 111 2.21 7.35 6.82
C ALA A 111 3.26 8.29 6.24
N THR A 112 4.40 8.41 6.90
CA THR A 112 5.54 9.21 6.47
C THR A 112 6.73 8.32 6.14
N SER A 113 7.62 8.79 5.27
CA SER A 113 8.88 8.12 4.97
C SER A 113 9.95 9.14 4.61
N SER A 114 11.19 8.91 5.04
CA SER A 114 12.35 9.71 4.63
C SER A 114 13.08 9.13 3.40
N ASP A 115 12.77 7.90 3.01
CA ASP A 115 13.52 7.15 1.98
C ASP A 115 12.64 6.39 0.97
N LEU A 116 11.31 6.59 1.03
CA LEU A 116 10.29 5.92 0.21
C LEU A 116 10.16 4.40 0.44
N ILE A 117 10.97 3.79 1.31
CA ILE A 117 10.95 2.33 1.55
C ILE A 117 10.43 2.04 2.96
N ASN A 118 10.92 2.76 3.95
CA ASN A 118 10.51 2.60 5.34
C ASN A 118 9.37 3.58 5.64
N CYS A 119 8.15 3.06 5.76
CA CYS A 119 6.96 3.86 6.04
C CYS A 119 6.54 3.75 7.51
N GLU A 120 6.39 4.90 8.16
CA GLU A 120 5.94 5.01 9.55
C GLU A 120 4.52 5.59 9.59
N LYS A 121 3.58 4.86 10.18
CA LYS A 121 2.19 5.34 10.33
C LYS A 121 2.14 6.46 11.36
N THR A 122 1.41 7.52 11.04
CA THR A 122 1.23 8.63 11.97
C THR A 122 -0.08 8.50 12.74
N SER A 123 -0.13 9.11 13.93
CA SER A 123 -1.38 9.29 14.68
C SER A 123 -2.06 10.62 14.35
N GLU A 124 -1.61 11.31 13.30
CA GLU A 124 -2.19 12.59 12.90
C GLU A 124 -3.63 12.37 12.42
N LYS A 125 -4.51 13.26 12.86
CA LYS A 125 -5.89 13.28 12.41
C LYS A 125 -6.01 14.38 11.36
N LEU A 126 -6.51 14.00 10.19
CA LEU A 126 -6.94 14.91 9.13
C LEU A 126 -8.29 15.57 9.47
#